data_AF-A0AAV6IDE6-F1
#
_entry.id   AF-A0AAV6IDE6-F1
#
_cell.length_a   1.000
_cell.length_b   1.000
_cell.length_c   1.000
_cell.angle_alpha   90.00
_cell.angle_beta   90.00
_cell.angle_gamma   90.00
#
_symmetry.space_group_name_H-M   'P 1'
#
loop_
_entity.id
_entity.type
_entity.pdbx_description
1 polymer ?
#
loop_
_entity_poly.entity_id
_entity_poly.type
_entity_poly.pdbx_seq_one_letter_code
_entity_poly.pdbx_strand_id
1 'polypeptide(L)'
;MEKITMVSETKKHPISTILIVVAMQAEALPIVNQLQLKEDLNSMFPKGVPWVRCHGTYKELDISIVWPGKDTVLGVHSVGKISASLVTYVSIQALQPDRVINAGTAGGFKV
;
A
#
# COMPACT_ATOMS: atom_id res chain seq x y z
N MET A 1 -42.08 -3.22 -1.49
CA MET A 1 -41.42 -4.50 -1.82
C MET A 1 -39.95 -4.33 -1.50
N GLU A 2 -39.60 -4.61 -0.24
CA GLU A 2 -38.30 -4.33 0.34
C GLU A 2 -37.33 -5.43 -0.09
N LYS A 3 -36.26 -5.05 -0.80
CA LYS A 3 -35.29 -5.99 -1.33
C LYS A 3 -34.33 -6.34 -0.20
N ILE A 4 -34.50 -7.51 0.39
CA ILE A 4 -33.60 -8.07 1.39
C ILE A 4 -32.24 -8.26 0.71
N THR A 5 -31.26 -7.42 1.05
CA THR A 5 -29.87 -7.60 0.62
C THR A 5 -29.31 -8.80 1.38
N MET A 6 -29.26 -9.94 0.69
CA MET A 6 -28.54 -11.12 1.13
C MET A 6 -27.07 -10.74 1.36
N VAL A 7 -26.62 -10.81 2.62
CA VAL A 7 -25.19 -10.78 2.95
C VAL A 7 -24.61 -12.07 2.36
N SER A 8 -23.92 -11.96 1.23
CA SER A 8 -23.26 -13.10 0.60
C SER A 8 -22.20 -13.66 1.56
N GLU A 9 -22.30 -14.93 1.91
CA GLU A 9 -21.20 -15.65 2.55
C GLU A 9 -19.94 -15.51 1.69
N THR A 10 -18.93 -14.81 2.19
CA THR A 10 -17.66 -14.65 1.51
C THR A 10 -16.98 -16.00 1.40
N LYS A 11 -16.93 -16.58 0.19
CA LYS A 11 -16.06 -17.72 -0.12
C LYS A 11 -14.63 -17.35 0.28
N LYS A 12 -14.10 -17.98 1.33
CA LYS A 12 -12.71 -17.80 1.76
C LYS A 12 -11.80 -18.47 0.73
N HIS A 13 -11.31 -17.71 -0.24
CA HIS A 13 -10.17 -18.13 -1.06
C HIS A 13 -8.87 -17.90 -0.28
N PRO A 14 -7.79 -18.64 -0.61
CA PRO A 14 -6.45 -18.30 -0.15
C PRO A 14 -6.09 -16.85 -0.50
N ILE A 15 -5.27 -16.19 0.32
CA ILE A 15 -4.75 -14.86 0.02
C ILE A 15 -3.74 -15.01 -1.11
N SER A 16 -3.88 -14.22 -2.17
CA SER A 16 -2.93 -14.15 -3.29
C SER A 16 -2.29 -12.77 -3.42
N THR A 17 -2.96 -11.70 -2.97
CA THR A 17 -2.50 -10.32 -3.17
C THR A 17 -2.35 -9.56 -1.85
N ILE A 18 -1.19 -8.92 -1.66
CA ILE A 18 -0.89 -8.13 -0.47
C ILE A 18 -0.45 -6.73 -0.88
N LEU A 19 -1.13 -5.73 -0.31
CA LEU A 19 -0.72 -4.33 -0.37
C LEU A 19 -0.04 -3.94 0.96
N ILE A 20 1.22 -3.52 0.88
CA ILE A 20 1.96 -2.95 2.02
C ILE A 20 2.00 -1.43 1.86
N VAL A 21 1.49 -0.71 2.84
CA VAL A 21 1.54 0.76 2.88
C VAL A 21 2.59 1.17 3.91
N VAL A 22 3.51 2.03 3.50
CA VAL A 22 4.57 2.57 4.36
C VAL A 22 4.65 4.09 4.23
N ALA A 23 5.07 4.77 5.29
CA ALA A 23 5.07 6.23 5.31
C ALA A 23 6.34 6.82 4.67
N MET A 24 7.49 6.20 4.91
CA MET A 24 8.78 6.71 4.47
C MET A 24 9.50 5.72 3.55
N GLN A 25 10.24 6.24 2.57
CA GLN A 25 11.06 5.43 1.67
C GLN A 25 12.08 4.58 2.44
N ALA A 26 12.69 5.15 3.50
CA ALA A 26 13.66 4.45 4.34
C ALA A 26 13.08 3.20 5.03
N GLU A 27 11.78 3.19 5.34
CA GLU A 27 11.08 2.05 5.92
C GLU A 27 10.72 1.01 4.85
N ALA A 28 10.51 1.46 3.60
CA ALA A 28 10.16 0.62 2.45
C ALA A 28 11.34 -0.18 1.91
N LEU A 29 12.51 0.47 1.76
CA LEU A 29 13.65 -0.08 1.02
C LEU A 29 14.15 -1.43 1.55
N PRO A 30 14.22 -1.70 2.88
CA PRO A 30 14.58 -3.02 3.36
C PRO A 30 13.65 -4.13 2.83
N ILE A 31 12.35 -3.87 2.79
CA ILE A 31 11.34 -4.81 2.26
C ILE A 31 11.50 -4.98 0.75
N VAL A 32 11.63 -3.87 0.02
CA VAL A 32 11.84 -3.85 -1.44
C VAL A 32 13.06 -4.69 -1.80
N ASN A 33 14.18 -4.48 -1.11
CA ASN A 33 15.44 -5.20 -1.39
C ASN A 33 15.35 -6.67 -1.00
N GLN A 34 14.76 -7.00 0.16
CA GLN A 34 14.66 -8.39 0.60
C GLN A 34 13.76 -9.22 -0.34
N LEU A 35 12.70 -8.62 -0.85
CA LEU A 35 11.74 -9.27 -1.75
C LEU A 35 12.05 -9.05 -3.23
N GLN A 36 13.13 -8.33 -3.55
CA GLN A 36 13.56 -8.00 -4.91
C GLN A 36 12.44 -7.35 -5.75
N LEU A 37 11.65 -6.47 -5.11
CA LEU A 37 10.55 -5.76 -5.77
C LEU A 37 11.10 -4.71 -6.73
N LYS A 38 10.38 -4.45 -7.82
CA LYS A 38 10.76 -3.47 -8.83
C LYS A 38 9.82 -2.28 -8.80
N GLU A 39 10.38 -1.09 -8.96
CA GLU A 39 9.60 0.14 -9.08
C GLU A 39 8.75 0.13 -10.35
N ASP A 40 7.49 0.51 -10.21
CA ASP A 40 6.53 0.62 -11.30
C ASP A 40 6.71 1.96 -12.02
N LEU A 41 7.37 1.93 -13.19
CA LEU A 41 7.60 3.12 -14.01
C LEU A 41 6.31 3.61 -14.71
N ASN A 42 5.29 2.74 -14.80
CA ASN A 42 3.99 3.05 -15.41
C ASN A 42 2.94 3.17 -14.31
N SER A 43 3.12 4.17 -13.45
CA SER A 43 2.27 4.40 -12.29
C SER A 43 0.78 4.44 -12.67
N MET A 44 0.00 3.59 -12.02
CA MET A 44 -1.47 3.60 -12.09
C MET A 44 -2.12 4.74 -11.28
N PHE A 45 -1.30 5.56 -10.62
CA PHE A 45 -1.77 6.68 -9.81
C PHE A 45 -2.03 7.93 -10.66
N PRO A 46 -2.83 8.89 -10.16
CA PRO A 46 -3.07 10.14 -10.85
C PRO A 46 -1.77 10.87 -11.21
N LYS A 47 -1.71 11.46 -12.40
CA LYS A 47 -0.52 12.21 -12.83
C LYS A 47 -0.22 13.37 -11.88
N GLY A 48 1.05 13.54 -11.54
CA GLY A 48 1.53 14.65 -10.69
C GLY A 48 1.60 14.33 -9.19
N VAL A 49 1.14 13.16 -8.76
CA VAL A 49 1.39 12.72 -7.37
C VAL A 49 2.80 12.17 -7.22
N PRO A 50 3.49 12.41 -6.09
CA PRO A 50 4.84 11.91 -5.84
C PRO A 50 4.88 10.45 -5.39
N TRP A 51 3.76 9.73 -5.48
CA TRP A 51 3.61 8.41 -4.91
C TRP A 51 4.40 7.37 -5.69
N VAL A 52 4.99 6.44 -4.95
CA VAL A 52 5.83 5.39 -5.51
C VAL A 52 5.19 4.04 -5.19
N ARG A 53 5.25 3.14 -6.18
CA ARG A 53 4.88 1.74 -6.03
C ARG A 53 6.06 0.88 -6.45
N CYS A 54 6.43 -0.08 -5.61
CA CYS A 54 7.22 -1.22 -6.06
C CYS A 54 6.38 -2.48 -5.98
N HIS A 55 6.56 -3.40 -6.92
CA HIS A 55 5.81 -4.64 -6.95
C HIS A 55 6.67 -5.82 -7.41
N GLY A 56 6.19 -7.02 -7.12
CA GLY A 56 6.82 -8.27 -7.49
C GLY A 56 6.06 -9.44 -6.88
N THR A 57 6.50 -10.63 -7.19
CA THR A 57 5.90 -11.86 -6.68
C THR A 57 6.89 -12.53 -5.73
N TYR A 58 6.41 -12.90 -4.54
CA TYR A 58 7.18 -13.68 -3.58
C TYR A 58 6.43 -14.98 -3.27
N LYS A 59 7.01 -16.11 -3.67
CA LYS A 59 6.34 -17.42 -3.70
C LYS A 59 5.08 -17.33 -4.59
N GLU A 60 3.91 -17.54 -4.02
CA GLU A 60 2.60 -17.48 -4.70
C GLU A 60 1.83 -16.19 -4.35
N LEU A 61 2.50 -15.21 -3.74
CA LEU A 61 1.90 -13.95 -3.33
C LEU A 61 2.38 -12.80 -4.21
N ASP A 62 1.44 -12.06 -4.79
CA ASP A 62 1.71 -10.80 -5.45
C ASP A 62 1.75 -9.68 -4.40
N ILE A 63 2.92 -9.08 -4.27
CA ILE A 63 3.20 -8.06 -3.26
C ILE A 63 3.36 -6.72 -3.97
N SER A 64 2.56 -5.74 -3.56
CA SER A 64 2.74 -4.34 -3.91
C SER A 64 3.07 -3.57 -2.63
N ILE A 65 4.12 -2.77 -2.65
CA ILE A 65 4.46 -1.81 -1.59
C ILE A 65 4.31 -0.40 -2.14
N VAL A 66 3.66 0.47 -1.37
CA VAL A 66 3.36 1.85 -1.77
C VAL A 66 3.72 2.84 -0.65
N TRP A 67 4.21 4.01 -1.04
CA TRP A 67 4.42 5.14 -0.13
C TRP A 67 4.16 6.47 -0.84
N PRO A 68 3.77 7.52 -0.08
CA PRO A 68 3.36 8.79 -0.67
C PRO A 68 4.51 9.64 -1.22
N GLY A 69 5.76 9.16 -1.16
CA GLY A 69 6.93 9.87 -1.66
C GLY A 69 7.27 11.13 -0.87
N LYS A 70 7.80 12.14 -1.57
CA LYS A 70 8.25 13.41 -1.00
C LYS A 70 7.30 14.56 -1.37
N ASP A 71 7.12 15.48 -0.43
CA ASP A 71 6.40 16.73 -0.65
C ASP A 71 7.11 17.58 -1.70
N THR A 72 6.36 18.15 -2.63
CA THR A 72 6.91 18.88 -3.79
C THR A 72 7.41 20.28 -3.42
N VAL A 73 7.01 20.83 -2.27
CA VAL A 73 7.42 22.17 -1.82
C VAL A 73 8.66 22.07 -0.92
N LEU A 74 8.64 21.15 0.04
CA LEU A 74 9.67 21.01 1.08
C LEU A 74 10.68 19.88 0.83
N GLY A 75 10.39 18.94 -0.08
CA GLY A 75 11.27 17.83 -0.41
C GLY A 75 11.42 16.76 0.68
N VAL A 76 10.64 16.84 1.75
CA VAL A 76 10.60 15.86 2.86
C VAL A 76 9.56 14.77 2.61
N HIS A 77 9.66 13.63 3.29
CA HIS A 77 8.66 12.56 3.13
C HIS A 77 7.25 13.04 3.55
N SER A 78 6.26 12.73 2.72
CA SER A 78 4.85 13.10 2.94
C SER A 78 4.19 12.19 3.98
N VAL A 79 4.64 12.27 5.23
CA VAL A 79 4.11 11.49 6.36
C VAL A 79 2.75 12.01 6.85
N GLY A 80 2.07 11.22 7.67
CA GLY A 80 0.81 11.62 8.32
C GLY A 80 -0.45 11.05 7.68
N LYS A 81 -1.58 11.27 8.35
CA LYS A 81 -2.85 10.57 8.06
C LYS A 81 -3.42 10.87 6.68
N ILE A 82 -3.33 12.13 6.22
CA ILE A 82 -3.90 12.54 4.94
C ILE A 82 -3.20 11.80 3.80
N SER A 83 -1.87 11.93 3.71
CA SER A 83 -1.06 11.25 2.70
C SER A 83 -1.24 9.73 2.74
N ALA A 84 -1.22 9.13 3.93
CA ALA A 84 -1.45 7.69 4.11
C ALA A 84 -2.85 7.27 3.64
N SER A 85 -3.89 8.04 3.97
CA SER A 85 -5.28 7.73 3.57
C SER A 85 -5.47 7.79 2.06
N LEU A 86 -4.90 8.79 1.39
CA LEU A 86 -5.05 8.98 -0.06
C LEU A 86 -4.34 7.88 -0.84
N VAL A 87 -3.07 7.60 -0.50
CA VAL A 87 -2.31 6.55 -1.20
C VAL A 87 -2.94 5.18 -0.95
N THR A 88 -3.45 4.92 0.27
CA THR A 88 -4.15 3.67 0.60
C THR A 88 -5.43 3.54 -0.20
N TYR A 89 -6.27 4.59 -0.22
CA TYR A 89 -7.55 4.59 -0.93
C TYR A 89 -7.35 4.30 -2.42
N VAL A 90 -6.47 5.04 -3.09
CA VAL A 90 -6.24 4.87 -4.53
C VAL A 90 -5.61 3.50 -4.81
N SER A 91 -4.67 3.04 -3.97
CA SER A 91 -4.05 1.73 -4.15
C SER A 91 -5.06 0.59 -4.00
N ILE A 92 -6.00 0.67 -3.05
CA ILE A 92 -7.07 -0.33 -2.91
C ILE A 92 -7.97 -0.32 -4.14
N GLN A 93 -8.40 0.86 -4.59
CA GLN A 93 -9.25 0.98 -5.77
C GLN A 93 -8.59 0.39 -7.02
N ALA A 94 -7.30 0.66 -7.20
CA ALA A 94 -6.55 0.28 -8.39
C ALA A 94 -6.07 -1.19 -8.37
N LEU A 95 -5.71 -1.72 -7.20
CA LEU A 95 -5.11 -3.06 -7.04
C LEU A 95 -6.06 -4.12 -6.52
N GLN A 96 -7.15 -3.73 -5.86
CA GLN A 96 -8.12 -4.63 -5.21
C GLN A 96 -7.44 -5.75 -4.39
N PRO A 97 -6.54 -5.42 -3.44
CA PRO A 97 -5.78 -6.41 -2.71
C PRO A 97 -6.65 -7.20 -1.73
N ASP A 98 -6.30 -8.46 -1.47
CA ASP A 98 -6.98 -9.28 -0.47
C ASP A 98 -6.69 -8.77 0.94
N ARG A 99 -5.47 -8.29 1.18
CA ARG A 99 -5.00 -7.81 2.49
C ARG A 99 -4.18 -6.54 2.34
N VAL A 100 -4.37 -5.64 3.30
CA VAL A 100 -3.59 -4.42 3.47
C VAL A 100 -2.80 -4.50 4.76
N ILE A 101 -1.51 -4.22 4.70
CA ILE A 101 -0.60 -4.15 5.85
C ILE A 101 -0.02 -2.74 5.90
N ASN A 102 -0.33 -1.99 6.97
CA ASN A 102 0.36 -0.74 7.25
C ASN A 102 1.59 -1.03 8.12
N ALA A 103 2.79 -0.79 7.59
CA ALA A 103 4.05 -1.04 8.26
C ALA A 103 4.86 0.25 8.41
N GLY A 104 5.54 0.41 9.54
CA GLY A 104 6.35 1.59 9.81
C GLY A 104 6.90 1.58 11.23
N THR A 105 7.80 2.51 11.49
CA THR A 105 8.35 2.74 12.82
C THR A 105 7.33 3.48 13.70
N ALA A 106 7.36 3.21 14.99
CA ALA A 106 6.48 3.85 15.97
C ALA A 106 7.18 3.97 17.32
N GLY A 107 6.76 4.96 18.12
CA GLY A 107 7.18 5.07 19.52
C GLY A 107 6.50 4.03 20.40
N GLY A 108 7.22 3.51 21.39
CA GLY A 108 6.69 2.59 22.40
C GLY A 108 6.67 3.24 23.79
N PHE A 109 5.68 2.88 24.60
CA PHE A 109 5.66 3.24 26.02
C PHE A 109 6.35 2.13 26.81
N LYS A 110 7.42 2.48 27.53
CA LYS A 110 8.05 1.54 28.48
C LYS A 110 7.12 1.38 29.70
N VAL A 111 6.83 0.12 30.05
CA VAL A 111 6.13 -0.27 31.28
C VAL A 111 7.15 -0.79 32.29
#